data_AF-A0A8S3ZQX1-F1
#
_entry.id   AF-A0A8S3ZQX1-F1
#
_cell.length_a   1.000
_cell.length_b   1.000
_cell.length_c   1.000
_cell.angle_alpha   90.00
_cell.angle_beta   90.00
_cell.angle_gamma   90.00
#
_symmetry.space_group_name_H-M   'P 1'
#
loop_
_entity.id
_entity.type
_entity.pdbx_description
1 polymer ?
#
loop_
_entity_poly.entity_id
_entity_poly.type
_entity_poly.pdbx_seq_one_letter_code
_entity_poly.pdbx_strand_id
1 'polypeptide(L)' 'MGCVNSQEDKAAQERSKQIDKSLRMDGEKAAREVKLLLLGAGESGKSTIVKQMKIIHEKGYSQEECLQYKPVVYSNTI' A
#
# COMPACT_ATOMS: atom_id res chain seq x y z
N MET A 1 38.21 -22.41 -17.40
CA MET A 1 36.75 -22.17 -17.30
C MET A 1 36.31 -22.36 -15.85
N GLY A 2 36.21 -21.31 -15.04
CA GLY A 2 35.81 -21.52 -13.64
C GLY A 2 35.69 -20.31 -12.72
N CYS A 3 35.95 -19.08 -13.18
CA CYS A 3 35.88 -17.90 -12.30
C CYS A 3 34.63 -17.03 -12.49
N VAL A 4 33.96 -17.06 -13.65
CA VAL A 4 32.82 -16.19 -13.95
C VAL A 4 31.56 -16.61 -13.18
N ASN A 5 31.23 -17.90 -13.15
CA ASN A 5 30.07 -18.42 -12.41
C ASN A 5 30.13 -18.05 -10.92
N SER A 6 31.32 -18.03 -10.30
CA SER A 6 31.47 -17.71 -8.88
C SER A 6 31.11 -16.27 -8.52
N GLN A 7 31.20 -15.31 -9.46
CA GLN A 7 30.83 -13.92 -9.22
C GLN A 7 29.33 -13.72 -9.37
N GLU A 8 28.71 -14.35 -10.37
CA GLU A 8 27.27 -14.37 -10.55
C GLU A 8 26.57 -15.09 -9.39
N ASP A 9 27.11 -16.21 -8.93
CA ASP A 9 26.60 -16.94 -7.76
C ASP A 9 26.68 -16.08 -6.49
N LYS A 10 27.78 -15.35 -6.28
CA LYS A 10 27.91 -14.41 -5.16
C LYS A 10 26.93 -13.24 -5.26
N ALA A 11 26.73 -12.69 -6.45
CA ALA A 11 25.76 -11.62 -6.68
C ALA A 11 24.32 -12.10 -6.47
N ALA A 12 24.01 -13.32 -6.90
CA ALA A 12 22.72 -13.96 -6.67
C ALA A 12 22.48 -14.24 -5.18
N GLN A 13 23.47 -14.74 -4.46
CA GLN A 13 23.40 -14.94 -3.01
C GLN A 13 23.19 -13.61 -2.26
N GLU A 14 23.90 -12.54 -2.65
CA GLU A 14 23.72 -11.23 -2.04
C GLU A 14 22.32 -10.67 -2.32
N ARG A 15 21.82 -10.81 -3.55
CA ARG A 15 20.43 -10.45 -3.90
C ARG A 15 19.42 -11.25 -3.08
N SER A 16 19.62 -12.56 -2.91
CA SER A 16 18.75 -13.41 -2.08
C SER A 16 18.73 -12.91 -0.63
N LYS A 17 19.89 -12.62 -0.04
CA LYS A 17 19.97 -12.06 1.32
C LYS A 17 19.24 -10.73 1.46
N GLN A 18 19.32 -9.86 0.44
CA GLN A 18 18.59 -8.58 0.43
C GLN A 18 17.08 -8.79 0.35
N ILE A 19 16.62 -9.77 -0.44
CA ILE A 19 15.21 -10.16 -0.51
C ILE A 19 14.75 -10.68 0.85
N ASP A 20 15.48 -11.62 1.46
CA ASP A 20 15.13 -12.19 2.77
C ASP A 20 15.06 -11.12 3.86
N LYS A 21 15.99 -10.17 3.84
CA LYS A 21 15.98 -9.01 4.75
C LYS A 21 14.74 -8.14 4.54
N SER A 22 14.37 -7.88 3.28
CA SER A 22 13.18 -7.09 2.95
C SER A 22 11.90 -7.79 3.40
N LEU A 23 11.78 -9.10 3.12
CA LEU A 23 10.66 -9.93 3.56
C LEU A 23 10.51 -9.95 5.08
N ARG A 24 11.62 -10.05 5.81
CA ARG A 24 11.58 -9.99 7.28
C ARG A 24 11.09 -8.63 7.78
N MET A 25 11.60 -7.54 7.23
CA MET A 25 11.17 -6.19 7.62
C MET A 25 9.68 -5.97 7.33
N ASP A 26 9.18 -6.43 6.18
CA ASP A 26 7.78 -6.29 5.82
C ASP A 26 6.89 -7.20 6.68
N GLY A 27 7.36 -8.39 7.03
CA GLY A 27 6.69 -9.26 8.01
C GLY A 27 6.57 -8.62 9.40
N GLU A 28 7.63 -7.97 9.89
CA GLU A 28 7.60 -7.24 11.17
C GLU A 28 6.65 -6.03 11.13
N LYS A 29 6.59 -5.30 10.00
CA LYS A 29 5.62 -4.20 9.81
C LYS A 29 4.18 -4.73 9.80
N ALA A 30 3.91 -5.77 9.02
CA ALA A 30 2.59 -6.37 8.91
C ALA A 30 2.10 -6.95 10.25
N ALA A 31 2.99 -7.52 11.05
CA ALA A 31 2.65 -8.01 12.39
C ALA A 31 2.26 -6.90 13.37
N ARG A 32 2.72 -5.66 13.15
CA ARG A 32 2.35 -4.48 13.96
C ARG A 32 1.15 -3.72 13.40
N GLU A 33 0.72 -4.04 12.19
CA GLU A 33 -0.41 -3.38 11.54
C GLU A 33 -1.73 -3.86 12.15
N VAL A 34 -2.59 -2.92 12.55
CA VAL A 34 -3.93 -3.22 13.05
C VAL A 34 -4.92 -3.19 11.90
N LYS A 35 -5.54 -4.34 11.60
CA LYS A 35 -6.53 -4.48 10.53
C LYS A 35 -7.95 -4.35 11.08
N LEU A 36 -8.72 -3.44 10.50
CA LEU A 36 -10.11 -3.17 10.88
C LEU A 36 -11.05 -3.49 9.72
N LEU A 37 -12.16 -4.19 10.01
CA LEU A 37 -13.22 -4.49 9.06
C LEU A 37 -14.48 -3.68 9.42
N LEU A 38 -14.95 -2.84 8.50
CA LEU A 38 -16.18 -2.08 8.66
C LEU A 38 -17.34 -2.81 7.96
N LEU A 39 -18.36 -3.21 8.73
CA LEU A 39 -19.56 -3.86 8.24
C LEU A 39 -20.76 -2.90 8.24
N GLY A 40 -21.73 -3.14 7.35
CA GLY A 40 -22.96 -2.35 7.26
C GLY A 40 -23.65 -2.54 5.91
N ALA A 41 -24.94 -2.18 5.85
CA ALA A 41 -25.75 -2.25 4.63
C ALA A 41 -25.20 -1.40 3.48
N GLY A 42 -25.72 -1.57 2.26
CA GLY A 42 -25.44 -0.64 1.15
C GLY A 42 -25.66 0.81 1.58
N GLU A 43 -24.79 1.72 1.11
CA GLU A 43 -24.92 3.18 1.34
C GLU A 43 -24.89 3.64 2.80
N SER A 44 -24.59 2.75 3.76
CA SER A 44 -24.54 3.06 5.19
C SER A 44 -23.38 3.98 5.64
N GLY A 45 -22.70 4.65 4.71
CA GLY A 45 -21.62 5.59 5.02
C GLY A 45 -20.24 5.00 5.33
N LYS A 46 -20.01 3.68 5.13
CA LYS A 46 -18.70 3.03 5.35
C LYS A 46 -17.55 3.76 4.64
N SER A 47 -17.76 4.08 3.36
CA SER A 47 -16.77 4.82 2.57
C SER A 47 -16.55 6.24 3.10
N THR A 48 -17.58 6.87 3.67
CA THR A 48 -17.47 8.19 4.29
C THR A 48 -16.60 8.16 5.53
N ILE A 49 -16.74 7.13 6.38
CA ILE A 49 -15.89 6.94 7.56
C ILE A 49 -14.42 6.82 7.15
N VAL A 50 -14.11 5.98 6.15
CA VAL A 50 -12.73 5.83 5.65
C VAL A 50 -12.17 7.15 5.09
N LYS A 51 -12.99 7.92 4.37
CA LYS A 51 -12.59 9.26 3.88
C LYS A 51 -12.28 10.23 5.02
N GLN A 52 -13.07 10.21 6.10
CA GLN A 52 -12.81 11.05 7.27
C GLN A 52 -11.54 10.65 8.02
N MET A 53 -11.25 9.35 8.12
CA MET A 53 -9.99 8.87 8.72
C MET A 53 -8.77 9.44 7.98
N LYS A 54 -8.82 9.50 6.64
CA LYS A 54 -7.76 10.13 5.83
C LYS A 54 -7.63 11.64 6.09
N ILE A 55 -8.74 12.35 6.26
CA ILE A 55 -8.72 13.79 6.57
C ILE A 55 -8.11 14.07 7.95
N ILE A 56 -8.46 13.26 8.95
CA ILE A 56 -8.11 13.51 10.36
C ILE A 56 -6.70 12.98 10.70
N HIS A 57 -6.32 11.81 10.18
CA HIS A 57 -5.12 11.09 10.60
C HIS A 57 -4.00 11.05 9.54
N GLU A 58 -4.29 11.38 8.28
CA GLU A 58 -3.27 11.52 7.23
C GLU A 58 -3.10 13.00 6.84
N LYS A 59 -2.54 13.26 5.65
CA LYS A 59 -2.31 14.62 5.13
C LYS A 59 -3.49 15.17 4.32
N GLY A 60 -4.68 14.58 4.46
CA GLY A 60 -5.83 14.87 3.60
C GLY A 60 -5.62 14.40 2.16
N TYR A 61 -6.28 15.08 1.20
CA TYR A 61 -6.23 14.73 -0.22
C TYR A 61 -5.33 15.69 -1.00
N SER A 62 -4.44 15.12 -1.80
CA SER A 62 -3.62 15.88 -2.75
C SER A 62 -4.45 16.44 -3.90
N GLN A 63 -3.90 17.44 -4.60
CA GLN A 63 -4.56 18.01 -5.78
C GLN A 63 -4.79 16.96 -6.87
N GLU A 64 -3.82 16.07 -7.09
CA GLU A 64 -3.92 14.96 -8.04
C GLU A 64 -5.12 14.06 -7.69
N GLU A 65 -5.25 13.64 -6.43
CA GLU A 65 -6.38 12.82 -5.98
C GLU A 65 -7.72 13.54 -6.16
N CYS A 66 -7.79 14.83 -5.84
CA CYS A 66 -8.99 15.63 -6.06
C CYS A 66 -9.38 15.68 -7.55
N LEU A 67 -8.41 15.78 -8.46
CA LEU A 67 -8.66 15.72 -9.90
C LEU A 67 -9.17 14.34 -10.32
N GLN A 68 -8.66 13.26 -9.75
CA GLN A 68 -9.16 11.90 -9.99
C GLN A 68 -10.59 11.68 -9.48
N TYR A 69 -11.01 12.38 -8.42
CA TYR A 69 -12.39 12.33 -7.93
C TYR A 69 -13.38 13.18 -8.74
N LYS A 70 -12.89 14.13 -9.54
CA LYS A 70 -13.73 15.07 -10.30
C LYS A 70 -14.72 14.37 -11.25
N PRO A 71 -14.36 13.33 -12.03
CA PRO A 71 -15.32 12.57 -12.84
C PRO A 71 -16.39 11.85 -12.01
N VAL A 72 -16.03 11.35 -10.82
CA VAL A 72 -16.99 10.70 -9.91
C VAL A 72 -18.02 11.72 -9.39
N VAL A 73 -17.59 12.94 -9.08
CA VAL A 73 -18.50 14.02 -8.70
C VAL A 73 -19.47 14.31 -9.84
N TYR A 74 -18.96 14.47 -11.07
CA TYR A 74 -19.82 14.71 -12.24
C TYR A 74 -20.81 13.57 -12.49
N SER A 75 -20.38 12.32 -12.36
CA SER A 75 -21.25 11.14 -12.50
C SER A 75 -22.36 11.06 -11.45
N ASN A 76 -22.17 11.65 -10.27
CA ASN A 76 -23.16 11.60 -9.18
C ASN A 76 -24.13 12.80 -9.21
N THR A 77 -23.84 13.83 -10.01
CA THR A 77 -24.66 15.06 -10.10
C THR A 77 -25.60 15.09 -11.31
N ILE A 78 -25.47 14.12 -12.23
CA ILE A 78 -26.36 13.92 -13.39
C ILE A 78 -27.27 12.75 -13.06
#